data_AF-A0A5J4R3T9-F1
#
_entry.id   AF-A0A5J4R3T9-F1
#
_cell.length_a   1.000
_cell.length_b   1.000
_cell.length_c   1.000
_cell.angle_alpha   90.00
_cell.angle_beta   90.00
_cell.angle_gamma   90.00
#
_symmetry.space_group_name_H-M   'P 1'
#
loop_
_entity.id
_entity.type
_entity.pdbx_description
1 polymer ?
#
loop_
_entity_poly.entity_id
_entity_poly.type
_entity_poly.pdbx_seq_one_letter_code
_entity_poly.pdbx_strand_id
1 'polypeptide(L)' 'MFSYVSKNWRGKPLASYEIIVQLIGSAKTEKGLEVECELDTENYQTGVVIEESEM' A
#
# COMPACT_ATOMS: atom_id res chain seq x y z
N MET A 1 6.03 7.29 5.08
CA MET A 1 5.91 6.17 4.11
C MET A 1 5.25 6.62 2.81
N PHE A 2 3.97 7.03 2.81
CA PHE A 2 3.23 7.43 1.60
C PHE A 2 3.92 8.49 0.72
N SER A 3 4.63 9.45 1.32
CA SER A 3 5.43 10.43 0.58
C SER A 3 6.64 9.83 -0.17
N TYR A 4 7.23 8.73 0.33
CA TYR A 4 8.34 8.03 -0.33
C TYR A 4 7.84 7.18 -1.50
N VAL A 5 6.71 6.49 -1.31
CA VAL A 5 6.01 5.79 -2.38
C VAL A 5 5.70 6.76 -3.54
N SER A 6 5.19 7.96 -3.22
CA SER A 6 4.89 8.98 -4.23
C SER A 6 6.14 9.49 -4.98
N LYS A 7 7.31 9.54 -4.33
CA LYS A 7 8.59 9.89 -5.01
C LYS A 7 8.98 8.83 -6.04
N ASN A 8 8.70 7.55 -5.80
CA ASN A 8 9.00 6.44 -6.70
C ASN A 8 8.10 6.40 -7.95
N TRP A 9 6.96 7.10 -7.94
CA TRP A 9 6.00 7.14 -9.04
C TRP A 9 6.30 8.19 -10.12
N ARG A 10 7.20 9.14 -9.85
CA ARG A 10 7.44 10.28 -10.75
C ARG A 10 7.86 9.78 -12.15
N GLY A 11 7.01 10.01 -13.14
CA GLY A 11 7.26 9.66 -14.55
C GLY A 11 6.95 8.21 -14.93
N LYS A 12 6.35 7.40 -14.04
CA LYS A 12 5.91 6.03 -14.36
C LYS A 12 4.38 5.95 -14.38
N PRO A 13 3.76 5.50 -15.48
CA PRO A 13 2.31 5.34 -15.53
C PRO A 13 1.88 4.17 -14.62
N LEU A 14 0.87 4.41 -13.78
CA LEU A 14 0.25 3.40 -12.93
C LEU A 14 -0.78 2.60 -13.75
N ALA A 15 -0.30 1.87 -14.75
CA ALA A 15 -1.14 1.23 -15.77
C ALA A 15 -1.75 -0.11 -15.34
N SER A 16 -1.25 -0.71 -14.25
CA SER A 16 -1.76 -1.99 -13.73
C SER A 16 -1.50 -2.13 -12.23
N TYR A 17 -2.26 -3.02 -11.57
CA TYR A 17 -2.04 -3.39 -10.17
C TYR A 17 -0.63 -3.95 -9.94
N GLU A 18 -0.11 -4.75 -10.87
CA GLU A 18 1.24 -5.30 -10.78
C GLU A 18 2.31 -4.21 -10.73
N ILE A 19 2.19 -3.18 -11.58
CA ILE A 19 3.10 -2.03 -11.58
C ILE A 19 3.01 -1.29 -10.23
N ILE A 20 1.80 -1.11 -9.71
CA ILE A 20 1.58 -0.43 -8.42
C ILE A 20 2.24 -1.22 -7.28
N VAL A 21 2.01 -2.53 -7.20
CA VAL A 21 2.57 -3.40 -6.16
C VAL A 21 4.11 -3.40 -6.20
N GLN A 22 4.71 -3.56 -7.38
CA GLN A 22 6.16 -3.51 -7.56
C GLN A 22 6.76 -2.14 -7.16
N LEU A 23 6.07 -1.04 -7.48
CA LEU A 23 6.54 0.30 -7.13
C LEU A 23 6.45 0.60 -5.64
N ILE A 24 5.41 0.12 -4.95
CA ILE A 24 5.27 0.28 -3.51
C ILE A 24 6.30 -0.59 -2.78
N GLY A 25 6.43 -1.86 -3.15
CA GLY A 25 7.39 -2.79 -2.52
C GLY A 25 8.85 -2.39 -2.73
N SER A 26 9.17 -1.63 -3.79
CA SER A 26 10.51 -1.09 -4.00
C SER A 26 10.81 0.19 -3.21
N ALA A 27 9.87 0.73 -2.44
CA ALA A 27 10.09 1.92 -1.63
C ALA A 27 11.02 1.63 -0.44
N LYS A 28 12.25 2.17 -0.50
CA LYS A 28 13.22 2.12 0.60
C LYS A 28 13.42 3.52 1.18
N THR A 29 13.53 3.60 2.50
CA THR A 29 13.93 4.85 3.18
C THR A 29 15.43 4.85 3.46
N GLU A 30 16.03 6.03 3.60
CA GLU A 30 17.46 6.18 3.91
C GLU A 30 17.88 5.49 5.22
N LYS A 31 16.93 5.29 6.14
CA LYS A 31 17.14 4.58 7.40
C LYS A 31 16.92 3.06 7.30
N GLY A 32 16.79 2.51 6.08
CA GLY A 32 16.72 1.07 5.85
C GLY A 32 15.34 0.44 6.01
N LEU A 33 14.26 1.22 6.08
CA LEU A 33 12.90 0.66 6.13
C LEU A 33 12.56 0.00 4.79
N GLU A 34 12.19 -1.29 4.85
CA GLU A 34 11.68 -2.07 3.73
C GLU A 34 10.17 -2.24 3.86
N VAL A 35 9.49 -2.37 2.72
CA VAL A 35 8.04 -2.42 2.64
C VAL A 35 7.64 -3.64 1.83
N GLU A 36 6.77 -4.47 2.39
CA GLU A 36 6.08 -5.53 1.66
C GLU A 36 4.73 -5.01 1.17
N CYS A 37 4.35 -5.39 -0.04
CA CYS A 37 3.10 -4.98 -0.66
C CYS A 37 2.59 -6.13 -1.52
N GLU A 38 1.30 -6.41 -1.39
CA GLU A 38 0.59 -7.40 -2.18
C GLU A 38 -0.77 -6.87 -2.62
N LEU A 39 -1.34 -7.50 -3.65
CA LEU A 39 -2.68 -7.19 -4.10
C LEU A 39 -3.67 -7.93 -3.21
N ASP A 40 -4.39 -7.17 -2.41
CA ASP A 40 -5.52 -7.68 -1.64
C ASP A 40 -6.81 -7.59 -2.48
N THR A 41 -7.53 -8.69 -2.53
CA THR A 41 -8.79 -8.84 -3.28
C THR A 41 -9.98 -9.15 -2.37
N GLU A 42 -9.77 -9.11 -1.05
CA GLU A 42 -10.82 -9.27 -0.08
C GLU A 42 -11.83 -8.13 -0.16
N ASN A 43 -13.09 -8.47 0.10
CA ASN A 43 -14.16 -7.49 0.15
C ASN A 43 -14.39 -7.09 1.61
N TYR A 44 -13.96 -5.88 1.95
CA TYR A 44 -14.16 -5.31 3.27
C TYR A 44 -15.50 -4.60 3.34
N GLN A 45 -16.40 -5.11 4.17
CA GLN A 45 -17.69 -4.46 4.41
C GLN A 45 -17.49 -3.14 5.16
N THR A 46 -18.09 -2.08 4.62
CA THR A 46 -18.10 -0.76 5.27
C THR A 46 -19.28 -0.64 6.23
N GLY A 47 -19.10 0.09 7.34
CA GLY A 47 -20.19 0.37 8.27
C GLY A 47 -20.50 -0.76 9.25
N VAL A 48 -19.55 -1.66 9.47
CA VAL A 48 -19.61 -2.65 10.55
C VAL A 48 -19.59 -1.90 11.89
N VAL A 49 -20.63 -2.12 12.70
CA VAL A 49 -20.67 -1.63 14.08
C VAL A 49 -19.84 -2.61 14.91
N ILE A 50 -18.75 -2.11 15.49
CA ILE A 50 -17.90 -2.87 16.41
C ILE A 50 -18.55 -2.78 17.79
N GLU A 51 -18.94 -3.92 18.35
CA GLU A 51 -19.42 -4.00 19.73
C GLU A 51 -18.26 -3.80 20.72
N GLU A 52 -18.53 -3.28 21.93
CA GLU A 52 -17.51 -3.00 22.95
C GLU A 52 -16.69 -4.23 23.36
N SER A 53 -17.24 -5.43 23.17
CA SER A 53 -16.54 -6.71 23.42
C SER A 53 -15.51 -7.09 22.37
N GLU A 54 -15.56 -6.49 21.17
CA GLU A 54 -14.65 -6.76 20.06
C GLU A 54 -13.57 -5.68 19.86
N MET A 55 -13.59 -4.62 20.68
CA MET A 55 -12.53 -3.61 20.75
C MET A 55 -11.40 -4.03 21.69
#